data_AF-A0A8T0FXV9-F1
#
_entry.id   AF-A0A8T0FXV9-F1
#
_cell.length_a   1.000
_cell.length_b   1.000
_cell.length_c   1.000
_cell.angle_alpha   90.00
_cell.angle_beta   90.00
_cell.angle_gamma   90.00
#
_symmetry.space_group_name_H-M   'P 1'
#
loop_
_entity.id
_entity.type
_entity.pdbx_description
1 polymer ?
#
loop_
_entity_poly.entity_id
_entity_poly.type
_entity_poly.pdbx_seq_one_letter_code
_entity_poly.pdbx_strand_id
1 'polypeptide(L)'
;MGFFILFIVSVLIGSVSCKNECFNDKGSRCVEKALTSDLVSDMDKNYCEVALELTKCLTETTLSCGMNFIPEANAVSYVVTEACKKGSDINQDFMAHEQCYVEVVKDPECYKPVFDVVKGKLTGREFLKGQKEACKLTDQVSKCLAEKARNRCGKQTVSFFEFLIHPIAELNKRVCEDVLIPADEEKGLFINAGLLGIFELITMAHEHKFLLFMDAFFN
;
A
#
# COMPACT_ATOMS: atom_id res chain seq x y z
N MET A 1 -29.54 32.03 9.87
CA MET A 1 -29.36 30.72 9.19
C MET A 1 -27.92 30.47 8.71
N GLY A 2 -27.13 31.48 8.29
CA GLY A 2 -25.74 31.26 7.83
C GLY A 2 -24.73 30.81 8.90
N PHE A 3 -24.93 31.15 10.18
CA PHE A 3 -24.00 30.78 11.27
C PHE A 3 -23.97 29.28 11.56
N PHE A 4 -25.11 28.59 11.49
CA PHE A 4 -25.18 27.15 11.76
C PHE A 4 -24.50 26.30 10.66
N ILE A 5 -24.50 26.80 9.42
CA ILE A 5 -23.83 26.13 8.29
C ILE A 5 -22.30 26.14 8.50
N LEU A 6 -21.74 27.26 8.99
CA LEU A 6 -20.30 27.37 9.25
C LEU A 6 -19.85 26.42 10.38
N PHE A 7 -20.61 26.32 11.48
CA PHE A 7 -20.30 25.39 12.57
C PHE A 7 -20.31 23.92 12.14
N ILE A 8 -21.27 23.51 11.32
CA ILE A 8 -21.36 22.13 10.80
C ILE A 8 -20.14 21.82 9.93
N VAL A 9 -19.73 22.74 9.06
CA VAL A 9 -18.55 22.56 8.19
C VAL A 9 -17.26 22.48 9.02
N SER A 10 -17.10 23.31 10.07
CA SER A 10 -15.92 23.26 10.95
C SER A 10 -15.81 21.94 11.71
N VAL A 11 -16.92 21.42 12.24
CA VAL A 11 -16.94 20.14 12.98
C VAL A 11 -16.63 18.96 12.05
N LEU A 12 -17.17 18.97 10.83
CA LEU A 12 -16.88 17.94 9.83
C LEU A 12 -15.40 17.94 9.42
N ILE A 13 -14.82 19.11 9.12
CA ILE A 13 -13.40 19.23 8.76
C ILE A 13 -12.50 18.81 9.94
N GLY A 14 -12.84 19.20 11.17
CA GLY A 14 -12.11 18.77 12.37
C GLY A 14 -12.12 17.25 12.56
N SER A 15 -13.27 16.61 12.35
CA SER A 15 -13.41 15.16 12.50
C SER A 15 -12.60 14.35 11.47
N VAL A 16 -12.50 14.83 10.23
CA VAL A 16 -11.68 14.18 9.19
C VAL A 16 -10.19 14.35 9.49
N SER A 17 -9.76 15.52 9.95
CA SER A 17 -8.37 15.76 10.34
C SER A 17 -7.90 14.82 11.46
N CYS A 18 -8.75 14.59 12.47
CA CYS A 18 -8.42 13.69 13.58
C CYS A 18 -8.30 12.22 13.15
N LYS A 19 -9.13 11.77 12.20
CA LYS A 19 -9.05 10.40 11.67
C LYS A 19 -7.75 10.16 10.91
N ASN A 20 -7.35 11.11 10.08
CA ASN A 20 -6.12 11.02 9.30
C ASN A 20 -4.88 11.03 10.19
N GLU A 21 -4.83 11.94 11.17
CA GLU A 21 -3.76 11.98 12.16
C GLU A 21 -3.67 10.68 12.97
N CYS A 22 -4.82 10.13 13.40
CA CYS A 22 -4.88 8.83 14.06
C CYS A 22 -4.31 7.71 13.17
N PHE A 23 -4.75 7.64 11.91
CA PHE A 23 -4.35 6.59 10.98
C PHE A 23 -2.84 6.64 10.73
N ASN A 24 -2.29 7.83 10.52
CA ASN A 24 -0.85 8.01 10.29
C ASN A 24 -0.03 7.62 11.52
N ASP A 25 -0.41 8.09 12.70
CA ASP A 25 0.30 7.83 13.94
C ASP A 25 0.26 6.35 14.32
N LYS A 26 -0.93 5.73 14.32
CA LYS A 26 -1.04 4.29 14.64
C LYS A 26 -0.46 3.42 13.55
N GLY A 27 -0.72 3.76 12.29
CA GLY A 27 -0.24 2.98 11.14
C GLY A 27 1.28 2.97 11.05
N SER A 28 1.94 4.12 11.22
CA SER A 28 3.41 4.19 11.19
C SER A 28 4.05 3.34 12.30
N ARG A 29 3.60 3.46 13.55
CA ARG A 29 4.11 2.64 14.67
C ARG A 29 3.88 1.15 14.44
N CYS A 30 2.76 0.82 13.83
CA CYS A 30 2.37 -0.56 13.61
C CYS A 30 3.20 -1.21 12.48
N VAL A 31 3.44 -0.48 11.38
CA VAL A 31 4.38 -0.88 10.32
C VAL A 31 5.80 -0.97 10.88
N GLU A 32 6.25 0.01 11.64
CA GLU A 32 7.56 -0.01 12.30
C GLU A 32 7.71 -1.27 13.16
N LYS A 33 6.72 -1.59 14.00
CA LYS A 33 6.74 -2.79 14.83
C LYS A 33 6.79 -4.09 14.00
N ALA A 34 6.01 -4.17 12.92
CA ALA A 34 6.04 -5.33 12.03
C ALA A 34 7.42 -5.49 11.36
N LEU A 35 8.04 -4.38 10.92
CA LEU A 35 9.33 -4.37 10.23
C LEU A 35 10.56 -4.41 11.13
N THR A 36 10.43 -4.11 12.43
CA THR A 36 11.53 -4.17 13.40
C THR A 36 11.50 -5.43 14.26
N SER A 37 10.44 -6.24 14.14
CA SER A 37 10.40 -7.56 14.76
C SER A 37 11.48 -8.47 14.18
N ASP A 38 11.93 -9.46 14.95
CA ASP A 38 12.94 -10.45 14.54
C ASP A 38 12.58 -11.17 13.22
N LEU A 39 11.31 -11.07 12.77
CA LEU A 39 10.80 -11.53 11.47
C LEU A 39 11.57 -10.96 10.26
N VAL A 40 12.10 -9.74 10.38
CA VAL A 40 12.79 -9.09 9.24
C VAL A 40 14.21 -9.61 9.02
N SER A 41 14.82 -10.21 10.04
CA SER A 41 16.14 -10.83 9.91
C SER A 41 16.13 -12.13 9.09
N ASP A 42 14.94 -12.70 8.83
CA ASP A 42 14.73 -13.94 8.09
C ASP A 42 13.58 -13.80 7.06
N MET A 43 13.42 -12.62 6.44
CA MET A 43 12.35 -12.34 5.45
C MET A 43 12.31 -13.35 4.30
N ASP A 44 13.47 -13.89 3.92
CA ASP A 44 13.58 -14.94 2.91
C ASP A 44 12.86 -16.24 3.32
N LYS A 45 12.52 -16.43 4.60
CA LYS A 45 11.85 -17.63 5.12
C LYS A 45 10.38 -17.45 5.52
N ASN A 46 9.84 -16.23 5.68
CA ASN A 46 8.47 -16.07 6.18
C ASN A 46 7.69 -14.85 5.62
N TYR A 47 7.70 -14.65 4.30
CA TYR A 47 6.85 -13.66 3.60
C TYR A 47 5.41 -13.62 4.13
N CYS A 48 4.78 -14.79 4.27
CA CYS A 48 3.39 -14.88 4.68
C CYS A 48 3.15 -14.41 6.11
N GLU A 49 4.11 -14.58 7.01
CA GLU A 49 4.00 -14.08 8.39
C GLU A 49 4.04 -12.55 8.40
N VAL A 50 4.97 -11.95 7.66
CA VAL A 50 5.10 -10.49 7.51
C VAL A 50 3.87 -9.89 6.85
N ALA A 51 3.39 -10.49 5.76
CA ALA A 51 2.20 -10.01 5.05
C ALA A 51 0.92 -10.10 5.91
N LEU A 52 0.76 -11.18 6.67
CA LEU A 52 -0.35 -11.34 7.61
C LEU A 52 -0.29 -10.30 8.74
N GLU A 53 0.88 -10.06 9.31
CA GLU A 53 1.04 -9.07 10.39
C GLU A 53 0.77 -7.64 9.87
N LEU A 54 1.25 -7.30 8.67
CA LEU A 54 1.01 -5.99 8.06
C LEU A 54 -0.45 -5.76 7.64
N THR A 55 -1.12 -6.78 7.12
CA THR A 55 -2.56 -6.67 6.78
C THR A 55 -3.44 -6.60 8.03
N LYS A 56 -3.09 -7.34 9.08
CA LYS A 56 -3.74 -7.22 10.39
C LYS A 56 -3.54 -5.83 10.98
N CYS A 57 -2.31 -5.35 10.96
CA CYS A 57 -1.92 -4.01 11.39
C CYS A 57 -2.76 -2.91 10.71
N LEU A 58 -2.86 -2.98 9.38
CA LEU A 58 -3.67 -2.07 8.59
C LEU A 58 -5.17 -2.16 8.97
N THR A 59 -5.70 -3.37 9.10
CA THR A 59 -7.12 -3.61 9.41
C THR A 59 -7.49 -3.09 10.80
N GLU A 60 -6.65 -3.34 11.81
CA GLU A 60 -6.85 -2.83 13.16
C GLU A 60 -6.71 -1.31 13.23
N THR A 61 -5.77 -0.74 12.46
CA THR A 61 -5.58 0.71 12.38
C THR A 61 -6.79 1.39 11.72
N THR A 62 -7.23 0.89 10.56
CA THR A 62 -8.41 1.42 9.85
C THR A 62 -9.66 1.37 10.72
N LEU A 63 -9.88 0.25 11.40
CA LEU A 63 -11.01 0.08 12.31
C LEU A 63 -10.93 1.04 13.51
N SER A 64 -9.77 1.10 14.18
CA SER A 64 -9.62 1.89 15.41
C SER A 64 -9.62 3.41 15.18
N CYS A 65 -9.25 3.86 13.98
CA CYS A 65 -9.35 5.27 13.58
C CYS A 65 -10.67 5.60 12.87
N GLY A 66 -11.56 4.61 12.67
CA GLY A 66 -12.87 4.81 12.04
C GLY A 66 -12.77 5.31 10.60
N MET A 67 -11.82 4.76 9.83
CA MET A 67 -11.60 5.11 8.43
C MET A 67 -12.76 4.61 7.56
N ASN A 68 -13.05 5.29 6.46
CA ASN A 68 -14.16 4.89 5.58
C ASN A 68 -13.80 3.68 4.70
N PHE A 69 -12.51 3.38 4.57
CA PHE A 69 -11.98 2.30 3.72
C PHE A 69 -11.69 0.99 4.46
N ILE A 70 -12.42 0.74 5.55
CA ILE A 70 -12.41 -0.55 6.26
C ILE A 70 -12.75 -1.73 5.31
N PRO A 71 -13.75 -1.63 4.40
CA PRO A 71 -14.05 -2.73 3.48
C PRO A 71 -12.85 -3.11 2.59
N GLU A 72 -12.13 -2.11 2.06
CA GLU A 72 -10.98 -2.29 1.20
C GLU A 72 -9.79 -2.89 1.97
N ALA A 73 -9.57 -2.46 3.23
CA ALA A 73 -8.55 -3.06 4.10
C ALA A 73 -8.87 -4.55 4.40
N ASN A 74 -10.14 -4.86 4.69
CA ASN A 74 -10.59 -6.23 4.90
C ASN A 74 -10.44 -7.10 3.66
N ALA A 75 -10.71 -6.55 2.46
CA ALA A 75 -10.53 -7.26 1.20
C ALA A 75 -9.06 -7.67 0.98
N VAL A 76 -8.12 -6.76 1.24
CA VAL A 76 -6.68 -7.08 1.20
C VAL A 76 -6.30 -8.13 2.25
N SER A 77 -6.79 -7.99 3.49
CA SER A 77 -6.54 -8.99 4.55
C SER A 77 -7.06 -10.38 4.17
N TYR A 78 -8.25 -10.48 3.59
CA TYR A 78 -8.82 -11.74 3.12
C TYR A 78 -7.95 -12.39 2.04
N VAL A 79 -7.58 -11.61 1.02
CA VAL A 79 -6.80 -12.10 -0.12
C VAL A 79 -5.42 -12.56 0.31
N VAL A 80 -4.72 -11.80 1.16
CA VAL A 80 -3.43 -12.20 1.73
C VAL A 80 -3.57 -13.45 2.59
N THR A 81 -4.62 -13.53 3.41
CA THR A 81 -4.88 -14.71 4.25
C THR A 81 -5.07 -15.96 3.40
N GLU A 82 -5.88 -15.90 2.36
CA GLU A 82 -6.11 -17.07 1.49
C GLU A 82 -4.87 -17.42 0.66
N ALA A 83 -4.10 -16.44 0.18
CA ALA A 83 -2.83 -16.69 -0.52
C ALA A 83 -1.79 -17.36 0.38
N CYS A 84 -1.79 -17.07 1.69
CA CYS A 84 -0.87 -17.62 2.67
C CYS A 84 -1.36 -18.90 3.37
N LYS A 85 -2.63 -19.25 3.21
CA LYS A 85 -3.23 -20.44 3.80
C LYS A 85 -2.84 -21.68 3.00
N LYS A 86 -1.86 -22.43 3.52
CA LYS A 86 -1.36 -23.66 2.91
C LYS A 86 -2.50 -24.60 2.49
N GLY A 87 -2.53 -24.94 1.21
CA GLY A 87 -3.51 -25.88 0.64
C GLY A 87 -4.84 -25.27 0.22
N SER A 88 -5.07 -23.96 0.38
CA SER A 88 -6.17 -23.27 -0.29
C SER A 88 -5.97 -23.28 -1.80
N ASP A 89 -7.06 -23.17 -2.58
CA ASP A 89 -6.97 -23.07 -4.05
C ASP A 89 -6.14 -21.84 -4.46
N ILE A 90 -6.30 -20.72 -3.75
CA ILE A 90 -5.57 -19.46 -3.97
C ILE A 90 -4.07 -19.65 -3.68
N ASN A 91 -3.71 -20.34 -2.60
CA ASN A 91 -2.31 -20.63 -2.29
C ASN A 91 -1.68 -21.55 -3.35
N GLN A 92 -2.39 -22.57 -3.82
CA GLN A 92 -1.90 -23.47 -4.87
C GLN A 92 -1.66 -22.72 -6.18
N ASP A 93 -2.61 -21.89 -6.60
CA ASP A 93 -2.49 -21.05 -7.80
C ASP A 93 -1.36 -20.01 -7.67
N PHE A 94 -1.19 -19.44 -6.48
CA PHE A 94 -0.08 -18.53 -6.16
C PHE A 94 1.27 -19.22 -6.36
N MET A 95 1.47 -20.36 -5.69
CA MET A 95 2.73 -21.11 -5.72
C MET A 95 3.05 -21.62 -7.14
N ALA A 96 2.03 -22.01 -7.92
CA ALA A 96 2.23 -22.48 -9.28
C ALA A 96 2.76 -21.39 -10.24
N HIS A 97 2.54 -20.11 -9.93
CA HIS A 97 2.87 -18.98 -10.81
C HIS A 97 3.72 -17.91 -10.11
N GLU A 98 4.22 -18.21 -8.92
CA GLU A 98 4.94 -17.29 -8.02
C GLU A 98 6.05 -16.54 -8.74
N GLN A 99 6.94 -17.28 -9.42
CA GLN A 99 8.07 -16.69 -10.14
C GLN A 99 7.62 -15.69 -11.20
N CYS A 100 6.54 -16.00 -11.93
CA CYS A 100 6.03 -15.10 -12.96
C CYS A 100 5.40 -13.84 -12.34
N TYR A 101 4.66 -13.98 -11.24
CA TYR A 101 4.11 -12.83 -10.52
C TYR A 101 5.20 -11.92 -10.00
N VAL A 102 6.24 -12.48 -9.39
CA VAL A 102 7.41 -11.74 -8.89
C VAL A 102 8.06 -10.92 -10.01
N GLU A 103 8.26 -11.52 -11.19
CA GLU A 103 8.84 -10.80 -12.34
C GLU A 103 7.94 -9.68 -12.86
N VAL A 104 6.61 -9.85 -12.80
CA VAL A 104 5.65 -8.82 -13.22
C VAL A 104 5.64 -7.66 -12.24
N VAL A 105 5.54 -7.93 -10.94
CA VAL A 105 5.47 -6.88 -9.91
C VAL A 105 6.80 -6.13 -9.75
N LYS A 106 7.91 -6.73 -10.18
CA LYS A 106 9.23 -6.09 -10.24
C LYS A 106 9.48 -5.31 -11.54
N ASP A 107 8.54 -5.29 -12.49
CA ASP A 107 8.75 -4.62 -13.77
C ASP A 107 8.82 -3.09 -13.58
N PRO A 108 10.01 -2.47 -13.78
CA PRO A 108 10.19 -1.05 -13.51
C PRO A 108 9.38 -0.15 -14.46
N GLU A 109 8.95 -0.65 -15.62
CA GLU A 109 8.17 0.13 -16.58
C GLU A 109 6.81 0.54 -16.01
N CYS A 110 6.20 -0.30 -15.17
CA CYS A 110 4.92 0.01 -14.55
C CYS A 110 5.02 1.11 -13.48
N TYR A 111 6.15 1.23 -12.82
CA TYR A 111 6.38 2.20 -11.74
C TYR A 111 7.16 3.44 -12.17
N LYS A 112 7.77 3.43 -13.37
CA LYS A 112 8.54 4.58 -13.88
C LYS A 112 7.80 5.92 -13.77
N PRO A 113 6.50 6.03 -14.13
CA PRO A 113 5.76 7.29 -13.96
C PRO A 113 5.65 7.72 -12.50
N VAL A 114 5.51 6.77 -11.58
CA VAL A 114 5.51 7.03 -10.13
C VAL A 114 6.90 7.55 -9.72
N PHE A 115 7.98 6.88 -10.11
CA PHE A 115 9.33 7.31 -9.82
C PHE A 115 9.63 8.72 -10.34
N ASP A 116 9.22 9.02 -11.57
CA ASP A 116 9.46 10.32 -12.18
C ASP A 116 8.80 11.47 -11.40
N VAL A 117 7.65 11.23 -10.75
CA VAL A 117 6.97 12.26 -9.93
C VAL A 117 7.48 12.36 -8.50
N VAL A 118 8.19 11.36 -7.98
CA VAL A 118 8.81 11.43 -6.63
C VAL A 118 10.31 11.74 -6.67
N LYS A 119 10.96 11.57 -7.82
CA LYS A 119 12.41 11.76 -7.98
C LYS A 119 12.83 13.20 -7.64
N GLY A 120 13.88 13.33 -6.83
CA GLY A 120 14.47 14.62 -6.45
C GLY A 120 13.65 15.42 -5.43
N LYS A 121 12.58 14.84 -4.86
CA LYS A 121 11.75 15.45 -3.82
C LYS A 121 12.30 15.06 -2.44
N LEU A 122 13.28 15.82 -1.96
CA LEU A 122 14.12 15.45 -0.82
C LEU A 122 13.59 15.96 0.54
N THR A 123 12.71 16.96 0.53
CA THR A 123 12.08 17.45 1.76
C THR A 123 10.76 16.72 2.03
N GLY A 124 10.36 16.56 3.30
CA GLY A 124 9.09 15.91 3.65
C GLY A 124 7.86 16.54 2.96
N ARG A 125 7.88 17.87 2.76
CA ARG A 125 6.86 18.61 2.00
C ARG A 125 6.83 18.21 0.54
N GLU A 126 7.99 18.25 -0.14
CA GLU A 126 8.08 17.89 -1.54
C GLU A 126 7.72 16.42 -1.72
N PHE A 127 8.21 15.54 -0.84
CA PHE A 127 7.89 14.12 -0.88
C PHE A 127 6.39 13.86 -0.79
N LEU A 128 5.68 14.55 0.12
CA LEU A 128 4.22 14.44 0.20
C LEU A 128 3.53 14.94 -1.08
N LYS A 129 3.99 16.04 -1.69
CA LYS A 129 3.48 16.47 -3.00
C LYS A 129 3.71 15.41 -4.08
N GLY A 130 4.89 14.78 -4.08
CA GLY A 130 5.21 13.64 -4.93
C GLY A 130 4.26 12.47 -4.73
N GLN A 131 3.98 12.09 -3.50
CA GLN A 131 3.01 11.03 -3.20
C GLN A 131 1.59 11.38 -3.63
N LYS A 132 1.14 12.63 -3.44
CA LYS A 132 -0.16 13.11 -3.93
C LYS A 132 -0.26 13.07 -5.46
N GLU A 133 0.83 13.31 -6.18
CA GLU A 133 0.90 13.15 -7.64
C GLU A 133 0.90 11.66 -8.02
N ALA A 134 1.67 10.84 -7.32
CA ALA A 134 1.71 9.39 -7.51
C ALA A 134 0.35 8.72 -7.29
N CYS A 135 -0.47 9.22 -6.37
CA CYS A 135 -1.84 8.76 -6.16
C CYS A 135 -2.70 8.77 -7.42
N LYS A 136 -2.43 9.69 -8.36
CA LYS A 136 -3.16 9.78 -9.63
C LYS A 136 -2.76 8.70 -10.63
N LEU A 137 -1.68 7.98 -10.35
CA LEU A 137 -1.09 6.96 -11.23
C LEU A 137 -1.46 5.53 -10.81
N THR A 138 -2.15 5.32 -9.69
CA THR A 138 -2.52 3.99 -9.17
C THR A 138 -3.22 3.13 -10.22
N ASP A 139 -4.22 3.66 -10.92
CA ASP A 139 -4.95 2.94 -11.97
C ASP A 139 -4.03 2.55 -13.14
N GLN A 140 -3.09 3.43 -13.49
CA GLN A 140 -2.13 3.19 -14.56
C GLN A 140 -1.17 2.06 -14.17
N VAL A 141 -0.65 2.08 -12.95
CA VAL A 141 0.22 1.02 -12.40
C VAL A 141 -0.51 -0.31 -12.40
N SER A 142 -1.72 -0.37 -11.82
CA SER A 142 -2.51 -1.59 -11.74
C SER A 142 -2.81 -2.18 -13.13
N LYS A 143 -3.17 -1.34 -14.11
CA LYS A 143 -3.41 -1.78 -15.49
C LYS A 143 -2.15 -2.29 -16.16
N CYS A 144 -1.02 -1.59 -16.01
CA CYS A 144 0.27 -2.03 -16.55
C CYS A 144 0.65 -3.40 -16.00
N LEU A 145 0.55 -3.60 -14.68
CA LEU A 145 0.84 -4.88 -14.04
C LEU A 145 -0.07 -6.00 -14.57
N ALA A 146 -1.37 -5.75 -14.71
CA ALA A 146 -2.31 -6.74 -15.25
C ALA A 146 -2.01 -7.10 -16.72
N GLU A 147 -1.63 -6.12 -17.54
CA GLU A 147 -1.22 -6.35 -18.92
C GLU A 147 0.09 -7.14 -19.01
N LYS A 148 1.07 -6.82 -18.16
CA LYS A 148 2.32 -7.58 -18.07
C LYS A 148 2.09 -9.02 -17.61
N ALA A 149 1.23 -9.23 -16.61
CA ALA A 149 0.82 -10.56 -16.18
C ALA A 149 0.15 -11.35 -17.32
N ARG A 150 -0.77 -10.72 -18.05
CA ARG A 150 -1.44 -11.34 -19.20
C ARG A 150 -0.47 -11.77 -20.29
N ASN A 151 0.50 -10.92 -20.60
CA ASN A 151 1.45 -11.13 -21.69
C ASN A 151 2.56 -12.13 -21.33
N ARG A 152 3.03 -12.13 -20.07
CA ARG A 152 4.13 -13.00 -19.62
C ARG A 152 3.66 -14.33 -19.04
N CYS A 153 2.64 -14.30 -18.19
CA CYS A 153 2.20 -15.46 -17.42
C CYS A 153 1.04 -16.22 -18.09
N GLY A 154 0.41 -15.61 -19.10
CA GLY A 154 -0.71 -16.19 -19.86
C GLY A 154 -2.07 -15.68 -19.39
N LYS A 155 -3.14 -16.11 -20.06
CA LYS A 155 -4.50 -15.62 -19.76
C LYS A 155 -5.07 -16.18 -18.45
N GLN A 156 -4.70 -17.40 -18.07
CA GLN A 156 -5.24 -18.07 -16.88
C GLN A 156 -4.74 -17.42 -15.58
N THR A 157 -3.54 -16.87 -15.59
CA THR A 157 -2.93 -16.14 -14.45
C THR A 157 -3.51 -14.75 -14.26
N VAL A 158 -4.24 -14.20 -15.24
CA VAL A 158 -4.82 -12.85 -15.14
C VAL A 158 -5.90 -12.79 -14.07
N SER A 159 -6.81 -13.76 -14.03
CA SER A 159 -7.91 -13.76 -13.05
C SER A 159 -7.39 -13.81 -11.62
N PHE A 160 -6.35 -14.62 -11.38
CA PHE A 160 -5.69 -14.70 -10.08
C PHE A 160 -4.89 -13.43 -9.76
N PHE A 161 -4.16 -12.89 -10.73
CA PHE A 161 -3.40 -11.65 -10.55
C PHE A 161 -4.32 -10.46 -10.26
N GLU A 162 -5.44 -10.35 -10.97
CA GLU A 162 -6.48 -9.36 -10.71
C GLU A 162 -7.11 -9.57 -9.33
N PHE A 163 -7.32 -10.81 -8.89
CA PHE A 163 -7.77 -11.11 -7.53
C PHE A 163 -6.81 -10.61 -6.44
N LEU A 164 -5.48 -10.68 -6.68
CA LEU A 164 -4.49 -10.15 -5.74
C LEU A 164 -4.35 -8.62 -5.82
N ILE A 165 -4.23 -8.07 -7.03
CA ILE A 165 -3.83 -6.68 -7.25
C ILE A 165 -5.00 -5.72 -7.14
N HIS A 166 -6.21 -6.11 -7.53
CA HIS A 166 -7.35 -5.20 -7.51
C HIS A 166 -7.71 -4.73 -6.09
N PRO A 167 -7.82 -5.62 -5.07
CA PRO A 167 -8.06 -5.19 -3.68
C PRO A 167 -6.97 -4.23 -3.17
N ILE A 168 -5.72 -4.49 -3.55
CA ILE A 168 -4.57 -3.64 -3.20
C ILE A 168 -4.66 -2.27 -3.87
N ALA A 169 -5.00 -2.22 -5.15
CA ALA A 169 -5.16 -0.97 -5.88
C ALA A 169 -6.33 -0.13 -5.33
N GLU A 170 -7.47 -0.74 -5.02
CA GLU A 170 -8.63 -0.06 -4.42
C GLU A 170 -8.29 0.49 -3.03
N LEU A 171 -7.62 -0.30 -2.18
CA LEU A 171 -7.13 0.18 -0.90
C LEU A 171 -6.18 1.38 -1.06
N ASN A 172 -5.19 1.29 -1.96
CA ASN A 172 -4.25 2.38 -2.23
C ASN A 172 -4.98 3.65 -2.67
N LYS A 173 -5.99 3.51 -3.54
CA LYS A 173 -6.82 4.63 -3.99
C LYS A 173 -7.56 5.28 -2.83
N ARG A 174 -8.11 4.48 -1.92
CA ARG A 174 -8.77 5.01 -0.73
C ARG A 174 -7.83 5.70 0.24
N VAL A 175 -6.66 5.13 0.49
CA VAL A 175 -5.62 5.78 1.30
C VAL A 175 -5.20 7.10 0.66
N CYS A 176 -5.10 7.13 -0.67
CA CYS A 176 -4.86 8.37 -1.41
C CYS A 176 -5.94 9.43 -1.19
N GLU A 177 -7.20 9.06 -1.38
CA GLU A 177 -8.36 9.96 -1.29
C GLU A 177 -8.59 10.47 0.14
N ASP A 178 -8.57 9.56 1.11
CA ASP A 178 -8.98 9.86 2.48
C ASP A 178 -7.82 10.37 3.34
N VAL A 179 -6.58 9.95 3.06
CA VAL A 179 -5.43 10.18 3.95
C VAL A 179 -4.37 11.08 3.31
N LEU A 180 -3.84 10.73 2.13
CA LEU A 180 -2.69 11.43 1.53
C LEU A 180 -3.07 12.77 0.89
N ILE A 181 -4.12 12.83 0.08
CA ILE A 181 -4.55 14.06 -0.60
C ILE A 181 -4.93 15.17 0.41
N PRO A 182 -5.70 14.87 1.48
CA PRO A 182 -6.07 15.87 2.48
C PRO A 182 -4.95 16.24 3.46
N ALA A 183 -3.82 15.52 3.43
CA ALA A 183 -2.72 15.74 4.35
C ALA A 183 -2.09 17.14 4.20
N ASP A 184 -1.76 17.73 5.36
CA ASP A 184 -1.08 19.02 5.44
C ASP A 184 0.40 18.87 5.10
N GLU A 185 0.83 19.59 4.06
CA GLU A 185 2.19 19.59 3.54
C GLU A 185 3.17 20.32 4.46
N GLU A 186 2.67 21.15 5.37
CA GLU A 186 3.47 21.86 6.37
C GLU A 186 3.81 20.96 7.57
N LYS A 187 3.00 19.93 7.84
CA LYS A 187 3.21 19.02 8.98
C LYS A 187 4.27 17.94 8.73
N GLY A 188 4.73 17.77 7.49
CA GLY A 188 5.99 17.09 7.11
C GLY A 188 6.15 15.60 7.48
N LEU A 189 5.22 15.00 8.23
CA LEU A 189 5.39 13.66 8.79
C LEU A 189 4.37 12.70 8.15
N PHE A 190 4.72 12.16 6.99
CA PHE A 190 4.01 11.04 6.38
C PHE A 190 4.99 9.90 6.15
N ILE A 191 5.08 9.01 7.14
CA ILE A 191 5.89 7.80 7.03
C ILE A 191 5.12 6.81 6.14
N ASN A 192 5.52 6.76 4.87
CA ASN A 192 5.66 5.61 3.95
C ASN A 192 4.66 4.45 3.90
N ALA A 193 3.54 4.44 4.63
CA ALA A 193 2.68 3.26 4.70
C ALA A 193 1.67 3.15 3.55
N GLY A 194 1.37 4.26 2.85
CA GLY A 194 0.09 4.35 2.14
C GLY A 194 0.05 3.93 0.67
N LEU A 195 1.18 3.91 -0.04
CA LEU A 195 1.19 3.79 -1.50
C LEU A 195 2.34 2.92 -2.00
N LEU A 196 3.54 3.20 -1.50
CA LEU A 196 4.74 2.42 -1.78
C LEU A 196 4.72 1.11 -1.00
N GLY A 197 4.45 1.15 0.32
CA GLY A 197 4.46 -0.04 1.18
C GLY A 197 3.56 -1.20 0.75
N ILE A 198 2.41 -0.97 0.11
CA ILE A 198 1.47 -2.05 -0.26
C ILE A 198 1.84 -2.73 -1.59
N PHE A 199 2.30 -1.98 -2.59
CA PHE A 199 2.89 -2.59 -3.79
C PHE A 199 4.27 -3.19 -3.47
N GLU A 200 5.02 -2.53 -2.60
CA GLU A 200 6.30 -3.01 -2.09
C GLU A 200 6.14 -4.31 -1.32
N LEU A 201 5.08 -4.49 -0.53
CA LEU A 201 4.76 -5.74 0.17
C LEU A 201 4.78 -6.96 -0.75
N ILE A 202 4.31 -6.80 -2.00
CA ILE A 202 4.33 -7.86 -3.00
C ILE A 202 5.74 -8.06 -3.58
N THR A 203 6.53 -6.99 -3.70
CA THR A 203 7.91 -7.05 -4.23
C THR A 203 8.97 -7.46 -3.18
N MET A 204 8.71 -7.22 -1.89
CA MET A 204 9.59 -7.51 -0.74
C MET A 204 9.69 -9.01 -0.45
N ALA A 205 8.74 -9.81 -0.95
CA ALA A 205 8.73 -11.26 -0.85
C ALA A 205 9.97 -11.95 -1.47
N HIS A 206 10.79 -11.22 -2.23
CA HIS A 206 11.71 -11.87 -3.14
C HIS A 206 13.05 -11.15 -3.34
N GLU A 207 13.45 -10.22 -2.46
CA GLU A 207 14.84 -9.75 -2.26
C GLU A 207 14.95 -8.62 -1.19
N HIS A 208 16.07 -8.61 -0.48
CA HIS A 208 16.63 -7.63 0.48
C HIS A 208 16.66 -6.13 0.05
N LYS A 209 15.85 -5.67 -0.90
CA LYS A 209 15.98 -4.37 -1.57
C LYS A 209 15.20 -3.22 -0.95
N PHE A 210 14.41 -3.42 0.11
CA PHE A 210 13.77 -2.30 0.81
C PHE A 210 14.79 -1.32 1.41
N LEU A 211 15.89 -1.85 1.97
CA LEU A 211 17.01 -1.04 2.47
C LEU A 211 17.77 -0.34 1.35
N LEU A 212 17.97 -0.99 0.20
CA LEU A 212 18.60 -0.36 -0.97
C LEU A 212 17.71 0.68 -1.66
N PHE A 213 16.39 0.51 -1.63
CA PHE A 213 15.41 1.48 -2.11
C PHE A 213 15.42 2.74 -1.23
N MET A 214 15.42 2.56 0.09
CA MET A 214 15.59 3.66 1.05
C MET A 214 16.98 4.29 0.95
N ASP A 215 18.06 3.52 0.85
CA ASP A 215 19.43 4.03 0.71
C ASP A 215 19.66 4.80 -0.59
N ALA A 216 18.96 4.46 -1.68
CA ALA A 216 18.99 5.20 -2.95
C ALA A 216 18.04 6.42 -2.98
N PHE A 217 17.10 6.49 -2.03
CA PHE A 217 16.19 7.64 -1.86
C PHE A 217 16.74 8.68 -0.86
N PHE A 218 17.54 8.24 0.11
CA PHE A 218 18.09 9.05 1.19
C PHE A 218 19.60 9.35 1.07
N ASN A 219 20.29 8.85 0.02
CA ASN A 219 21.64 9.28 -0.40
C ASN A 219 21.63 9.79 -1.85
#